data_AF-A0A1I0I5B6-F1
#
_entry.id   AF-A0A1I0I5B6-F1
#
_cell.length_a   1.000
_cell.length_b   1.000
_cell.length_c   1.000
_cell.angle_alpha   90.00
_cell.angle_beta   90.00
_cell.angle_gamma   90.00
#
_symmetry.space_group_name_H-M   'P 1'
#
loop_
_entity.id
_entity.type
_entity.pdbx_description
1 polymer ?
#
loop_
_entity_poly.entity_id
_entity_poly.type
_entity_poly.pdbx_seq_one_letter_code
_entity_poly.pdbx_strand_id
1 'polypeptide(L)' 'MSRLVELEATGPRKLEPSDIDDENGDIAVCQCGLSGSFPFCDGSHRRTRDEDAETTYVYENGERRELERVVTTDEDTVE' A
#
# COMPACT_ATOMS: atom_id res chain seq x y z
N MET A 1 -0.67 -13.12 0.92
CA MET A 1 0.45 -12.32 0.39
C MET A 1 0.72 -11.18 1.36
N SER A 2 1.93 -11.16 1.91
CA SER A 2 2.38 -10.13 2.85
C SER A 2 3.23 -9.11 2.10
N ARG A 3 3.08 -7.83 2.45
CA ARG A 3 3.87 -6.74 1.84
C ARG A 3 4.32 -5.76 2.92
N LEU A 4 5.53 -5.25 2.77
CA LEU A 4 5.97 -4.05 3.48
C LEU A 4 5.74 -2.85 2.57
N VAL A 5 4.89 -1.93 3.02
CA VAL A 5 4.48 -0.73 2.28
C VAL A 5 4.65 0.48 3.19
N GLU A 6 5.31 1.50 2.66
CA GLU A 6 5.47 2.78 3.35
C GLU A 6 4.22 3.64 3.18
N LEU A 7 3.66 4.11 4.30
CA LEU A 7 2.54 5.05 4.33
C LEU A 7 2.89 6.21 5.25
N GLU A 8 2.75 7.43 4.75
CA GLU A 8 3.02 8.65 5.53
C GLU A 8 1.77 9.12 6.31
N ALA A 9 0.58 8.72 5.87
CA ALA A 9 -0.67 9.11 6.52
C ALA A 9 -0.87 8.34 7.83
N THR A 10 -1.08 9.07 8.93
CA THR A 10 -1.30 8.51 10.28
C THR A 10 -2.77 8.49 10.72
N GLY A 11 -3.68 8.93 9.85
CA GLY A 11 -5.10 9.04 10.15
C GLY A 11 -6.00 8.68 8.97
N PRO A 12 -7.30 8.46 9.22
CA PRO A 12 -8.24 8.08 8.18
C PRO A 12 -8.52 9.27 7.25
N ARG A 13 -8.59 9.02 5.95
CA ARG A 13 -9.25 9.94 5.01
C ARG A 13 -10.76 9.77 5.14
N LYS A 14 -11.47 10.89 5.28
CA LYS A 14 -12.94 10.93 5.20
C LYS A 14 -13.33 11.00 3.72
N LEU A 15 -14.34 10.22 3.34
CA LEU A 15 -14.91 10.26 2.00
C LEU A 15 -16.11 11.21 1.99
N GLU A 16 -16.20 12.00 0.92
CA GLU A 16 -17.26 12.96 0.67
C GLU A 16 -17.99 12.62 -0.65
N PRO A 17 -19.21 13.12 -0.89
CA PRO A 17 -19.91 12.87 -2.14
C PRO A 17 -19.13 13.31 -3.39
N SER A 18 -18.24 14.29 -3.26
CA SER A 18 -17.36 14.73 -4.35
C SER A 18 -16.22 13.76 -4.69
N ASP A 19 -15.99 12.73 -3.88
CA ASP A 19 -15.03 11.67 -4.20
C ASP A 19 -15.65 10.57 -5.10
N ILE A 20 -16.97 10.60 -5.31
CA ILE A 20 -17.68 9.68 -6.21
C ILE A 20 -17.38 10.09 -7.66
N ASP A 21 -16.99 9.12 -8.49
CA ASP A 21 -16.79 9.35 -9.91
C ASP A 21 -18.12 9.78 -10.56
N ASP A 22 -18.14 10.97 -11.17
CA ASP A 22 -19.37 11.54 -11.75
C ASP A 22 -19.91 10.74 -12.94
N GLU A 23 -19.06 9.94 -13.61
CA GLU A 23 -19.44 9.16 -14.79
C GLU A 23 -19.97 7.76 -14.41
N ASN A 24 -19.30 7.10 -13.47
CA ASN A 24 -19.52 5.70 -13.10
C ASN A 24 -20.30 5.55 -11.78
N GLY A 25 -20.37 6.59 -10.97
CA GLY A 25 -21.11 6.60 -9.71
C GLY A 25 -20.48 5.74 -8.62
N ASP A 26 -19.19 5.42 -8.72
CA ASP A 26 -18.46 4.56 -7.80
C ASP A 26 -17.19 5.21 -7.23
N ILE A 27 -16.61 4.54 -6.23
CA ILE A 27 -15.33 4.90 -5.62
C ILE A 27 -14.45 3.65 -5.57
N ALA A 28 -13.27 3.74 -6.16
CA ALA A 28 -12.27 2.68 -6.05
C ALA A 28 -11.32 2.96 -4.88
N VAL A 29 -11.43 2.18 -3.81
CA VAL A 29 -10.54 2.28 -2.62
C VAL A 29 -9.33 1.37 -2.80
N CYS A 30 -8.14 1.91 -2.56
CA CYS A 30 -6.88 1.18 -2.57
C CYS A 30 -6.82 0.21 -1.39
N GLN A 31 -6.60 -1.08 -1.70
CA GLN A 31 -6.34 -2.13 -0.72
C GLN A 31 -4.93 -2.75 -0.88
N CYS A 32 -4.18 -2.32 -1.89
CA CYS A 32 -2.82 -2.83 -2.14
C CYS A 32 -1.74 -2.05 -1.39
N GLY A 33 -2.04 -0.84 -0.90
CA GLY A 33 -1.10 0.07 -0.26
C GLY A 33 -0.20 0.86 -1.21
N LEU A 34 -0.10 0.49 -2.49
CA LEU A 34 0.86 1.06 -3.45
C LEU A 34 0.37 2.30 -4.20
N SER A 35 -0.82 2.82 -3.86
CA SER A 35 -1.40 3.94 -4.60
C SER A 35 -0.67 5.23 -4.28
N GLY A 36 -0.26 5.98 -5.31
CA GLY A 36 0.25 7.34 -5.15
C GLY A 36 -0.86 8.33 -4.77
N SER A 37 -2.13 7.97 -5.00
CA SER A 37 -3.31 8.73 -4.59
C SER A 37 -4.01 8.11 -3.37
N PHE A 38 -3.25 7.46 -2.48
CA PHE A 38 -3.82 6.78 -1.31
C PHE A 38 -4.76 7.72 -0.52
N PRO A 39 -5.97 7.26 -0.16
CA PRO A 39 -6.47 5.88 -0.16
C PRO A 39 -7.22 5.48 -1.44
N PHE A 40 -7.27 6.30 -2.49
CA PHE A 40 -7.95 5.92 -3.73
C PHE A 40 -7.08 5.03 -4.60
N CYS A 41 -7.71 4.18 -5.39
CA CYS A 41 -7.03 3.34 -6.35
C CYS A 41 -6.64 4.15 -7.60
N ASP A 42 -5.33 4.22 -7.88
CA ASP A 42 -4.75 4.79 -9.11
C ASP A 42 -4.40 3.72 -10.16
N GLY A 43 -4.70 2.45 -9.87
CA GLY A 43 -4.34 1.31 -10.70
C GLY A 43 -2.98 0.67 -10.39
N SER A 44 -2.22 1.19 -9.42
CA SER A 44 -0.92 0.64 -9.00
C SER A 44 -1.01 -0.81 -8.51
N HIS A 45 -2.17 -1.27 -8.05
CA HIS A 45 -2.45 -2.66 -7.68
C HIS A 45 -2.15 -3.67 -8.80
N ARG A 46 -2.08 -3.23 -10.06
CA ARG A 46 -1.75 -4.12 -11.19
C ARG A 46 -0.35 -4.73 -11.06
N ARG A 47 0.55 -4.06 -10.35
CA ARG A 47 1.91 -4.54 -10.04
C ARG A 47 1.93 -5.74 -9.08
N THR A 48 0.82 -6.05 -8.41
CA THR A 48 0.74 -7.12 -7.42
C THR A 48 0.10 -8.40 -7.97
N ARG A 49 -0.27 -8.45 -9.26
CA ARG A 49 -1.06 -9.54 -9.84
C ARG A 49 -0.28 -10.84 -10.01
N ASP A 50 1.04 -10.74 -10.18
CA ASP A 50 1.99 -11.82 -10.40
C ASP A 50 2.82 -12.14 -9.15
N GLU A 51 2.40 -11.62 -7.99
CA GLU A 51 3.06 -11.95 -6.74
C GLU A 51 2.81 -13.40 -6.34
N ASP A 52 3.87 -14.03 -5.85
CA ASP A 52 3.79 -15.37 -5.27
C ASP A 52 3.15 -15.33 -3.87
N ALA A 53 2.34 -16.35 -3.56
CA ALA A 53 1.58 -16.40 -2.32
C ALA A 53 2.46 -16.59 -1.07
N GLU A 54 3.61 -17.24 -1.23
CA GLU A 54 4.55 -17.64 -0.19
C GLU A 54 5.69 -16.61 -0.03
N THR A 55 5.79 -15.66 -0.95
CA THR A 55 6.82 -14.62 -0.97
C THR A 55 6.32 -13.31 -0.36
N THR A 56 7.16 -12.68 0.46
CA THR A 56 6.92 -11.31 0.96
C THR A 56 7.68 -10.32 0.09
N TYR A 57 7.01 -9.25 -0.33
CA TYR A 57 7.61 -8.20 -1.16
C TYR A 57 7.67 -6.86 -0.42
N VAL A 58 8.69 -6.07 -0.74
CA VAL A 58 8.77 -4.65 -0.40
C VAL A 58 8.70 -3.82 -1.68
N TYR A 59 7.94 -2.72 -1.61
CA TYR A 59 7.84 -1.74 -2.68
C TYR A 59 8.45 -0.43 -2.20
N GLU A 60 9.63 -0.11 -2.70
CA GLU A 60 10.40 1.06 -2.28
C GLU A 60 10.83 1.83 -3.53
N ASN A 61 10.64 3.16 -3.53
CA ASN A 61 10.99 4.02 -4.66
C ASN A 61 10.41 3.56 -6.01
N GLY A 62 9.25 2.90 -5.99
CA GLY A 62 8.57 2.37 -7.18
C GLY A 62 9.11 1.03 -7.70
N GLU A 63 10.09 0.43 -7.04
CA GLU A 63 10.66 -0.86 -7.39
C GLU A 63 10.15 -1.96 -6.45
N ARG A 64 9.85 -3.14 -7.01
CA ARG A 64 9.46 -4.33 -6.24
C ARG A 64 10.70 -5.18 -5.95
N ARG A 65 10.90 -5.57 -4.70
CA ARG A 65 11.99 -6.48 -4.27
C ARG A 65 11.44 -7.57 -3.36
N GLU A 66 12.05 -8.75 -3.42
CA GLU A 66 11.76 -9.85 -2.47
C GLU A 66 12.38 -9.53 -1.11
N LEU A 67 11.63 -9.79 -0.04
CA LEU A 67 12.05 -9.50 1.32
C LEU A 67 12.57 -10.79 1.98
N GLU A 68 13.88 -10.88 2.18
CA GLU A 68 14.52 -12.04 2.82
C GLU A 68 14.16 -12.14 4.31
N ARG A 69 14.20 -11.02 5.04
CA ARG A 69 13.93 -10.97 6.48
C ARG A 69 13.47 -9.57 6.91
N VAL A 70 12.54 -9.52 7.86
CA VAL A 70 12.19 -8.30 8.62
C VAL A 70 13.00 -8.27 9.92
N VAL A 71 13.63 -7.13 10.22
CA VAL A 71 14.29 -6.86 11.50
C VAL A 71 13.59 -5.67 12.14
N THR A 72 13.05 -5.87 13.33
CA THR A 72 12.46 -4.80 14.16
C THR A 72 13.45 -4.39 15.24
N THR A 73 13.47 -3.11 15.60
CA THR A 73 14.18 -2.66 16.81
C THR A 73 13.35 -3.03 18.03
N ASP A 74 13.95 -3.68 19.03
CA ASP A 74 13.35 -3.81 20.36
C ASP A 74 13.52 -2.50 21.14
N GLU A 75 12.60 -2.17 22.04
CA GLU A 75 12.61 -0.96 22.88
C GLU A 75 13.84 -0.86 23.83
N ASP A 76 14.68 -1.90 23.91
CA ASP A 76 15.82 -2.00 24.82
C ASP A 76 17.20 -1.73 24.18
N THR A 77 17.28 -1.33 22.90
CA THR A 77 18.56 -0.89 22.29
C THR A 77 18.62 0.63 22.17
N VAL A 78 18.72 1.29 23.32
CA VAL A 78 19.25 2.66 23.43
C VAL A 78 20.49 2.56 24.30
N GLU A 79 21.67 2.55 23.68
CA GLU A 79 22.93 2.82 24.37
C GLU A 79 23.05 4.31 24.75
#